data_AF-A0A2V6FM39-F1
#
_entry.id   AF-A0A2V6FM39-F1
#
_cell.length_a   1.000
_cell.length_b   1.000
_cell.length_c   1.000
_cell.angle_alpha   90.00
_cell.angle_beta   90.00
_cell.angle_gamma   90.00
#
_symmetry.space_group_name_H-M   'P 1'
#
loop_
_entity.id
_entity.type
_entity.pdbx_description
1 polymer ?
#
loop_
_entity_poly.entity_id
_entity_poly.type
_entity_poly.pdbx_seq_one_letter_code
_entity_poly.pdbx_strand_id
1 'polypeptide(L)'
;MCSFARDCHRPGAARVIERQSLRAGTGVAANYRADCRARSAADFISKISIVVEEADETLFWLELLVDADIIESRLTLELSVECHELLKIFSASLATAKANR
;
A
#
# COMPACT_ATOMS: atom_id res chain seq x y z
N MET A 1 6.90 8.58 -4.86
CA MET A 1 5.60 8.43 -5.58
C MET A 1 5.24 9.60 -6.50
N CYS A 2 5.43 10.89 -6.17
CA CYS A 2 4.97 12.00 -7.05
C CYS A 2 5.74 12.21 -8.38
N SER A 3 6.92 11.61 -8.61
CA SER A 3 7.62 11.73 -9.91
C SER A 3 7.20 10.68 -10.94
N PHE A 4 6.42 9.66 -10.54
CA PHE A 4 6.01 8.53 -11.40
C PHE A 4 5.06 8.92 -12.54
N ALA A 5 4.31 10.01 -12.38
CA ALA A 5 3.18 10.34 -13.25
C ALA A 5 3.53 11.05 -14.57
N ARG A 6 4.81 11.36 -14.84
CA ARG A 6 5.18 12.23 -15.99
C ARG A 6 5.63 11.52 -17.26
N ASP A 7 6.00 10.24 -17.21
CA ASP A 7 6.68 9.58 -18.36
C ASP A 7 5.85 8.50 -19.08
N CYS A 8 4.58 8.26 -18.73
CA CYS A 8 3.80 7.19 -19.34
C CYS A 8 2.96 7.66 -20.54
N HIS A 9 3.53 7.63 -21.75
CA HIS A 9 2.78 7.80 -23.01
C HIS A 9 2.22 6.45 -23.50
N ARG A 10 1.31 5.79 -22.76
CA ARG A 10 0.87 4.39 -23.05
C ARG A 10 -0.58 4.06 -22.60
N PRO A 11 -1.19 2.94 -23.11
CA PRO A 11 -2.64 2.77 -23.33
C PRO A 11 -3.47 2.64 -22.05
N GLY A 12 -4.81 2.70 -22.17
CA GLY A 12 -5.76 2.87 -21.06
C GLY A 12 -5.53 2.01 -19.81
N ALA A 13 -5.02 0.78 -19.95
CA ALA A 13 -4.70 -0.11 -18.83
C ALA A 13 -3.58 0.44 -17.92
N ALA A 14 -2.51 1.01 -18.50
CA ALA A 14 -1.41 1.58 -17.73
C ALA A 14 -1.87 2.75 -16.84
N ARG A 15 -2.74 3.62 -17.39
CA ARG A 15 -3.33 4.75 -16.64
C ARG A 15 -4.24 4.29 -15.50
N VAL A 16 -4.95 3.17 -15.69
CA VAL A 16 -5.78 2.59 -14.62
C VAL A 16 -4.87 2.08 -13.50
N ILE A 17 -3.84 1.31 -13.83
CA ILE A 17 -2.91 0.74 -12.85
C ILE A 17 -2.16 1.85 -12.10
N GLU A 18 -1.67 2.88 -12.80
CA GLU A 18 -1.05 4.06 -12.18
C GLU A 18 -1.98 4.73 -11.17
N ARG A 19 -3.24 4.97 -11.56
CA ARG A 19 -4.23 5.59 -10.69
C ARG A 19 -4.56 4.73 -9.48
N GLN A 20 -4.65 3.40 -9.63
CA GLN A 20 -4.87 2.53 -8.47
C GLN A 20 -3.65 2.48 -7.57
N SER A 21 -2.43 2.42 -8.13
CA SER A 21 -1.17 2.46 -7.36
C SER A 21 -1.07 3.72 -6.50
N LEU A 22 -1.38 4.89 -7.07
CA LEU A 22 -1.41 6.16 -6.34
C LEU A 22 -2.47 6.17 -5.24
N ARG A 23 -3.66 5.63 -5.52
CA ARG A 23 -4.74 5.56 -4.53
C ARG A 23 -4.38 4.65 -3.36
N ALA A 24 -3.95 3.42 -3.63
CA ALA A 24 -3.56 2.45 -2.61
C ALA A 24 -2.41 3.00 -1.74
N GLY A 25 -1.34 3.53 -2.37
CA GLY A 25 -0.21 4.08 -1.64
C GLY A 25 -0.58 5.27 -0.72
N THR A 26 -1.47 6.16 -1.18
CA THR A 26 -1.98 7.25 -0.33
C THR A 26 -3.00 6.77 0.71
N GLY A 27 -3.71 5.68 0.42
CA GLY A 27 -4.67 5.01 1.28
C GLY A 27 -4.02 4.48 2.55
N VAL A 28 -2.84 3.83 2.43
CA VAL A 28 -2.04 3.34 3.58
C VAL A 28 -1.80 4.47 4.59
N ALA A 29 -1.23 5.59 4.14
CA ALA A 29 -0.90 6.71 5.02
C ALA A 29 -2.15 7.37 5.62
N ALA A 30 -3.22 7.53 4.83
CA ALA A 30 -4.47 8.13 5.29
C ALA A 30 -5.17 7.26 6.36
N ASN A 31 -5.25 5.96 6.11
CA ASN A 31 -5.87 5.00 7.03
C ASN A 31 -5.04 4.83 8.30
N TYR A 32 -3.70 4.80 8.20
CA TYR A 32 -2.84 4.73 9.39
C TYR A 32 -3.00 5.98 10.26
N ARG A 33 -3.08 7.17 9.66
CA ARG A 33 -3.37 8.40 10.40
C ARG A 33 -4.74 8.38 11.10
N ALA A 34 -5.72 7.69 10.53
CA ALA A 34 -7.04 7.50 11.14
C ALA A 34 -7.00 6.47 12.29
N ASP A 35 -6.20 5.41 12.14
CA ASP A 35 -5.93 4.40 13.16
C ASP A 35 -5.25 4.99 14.41
N CYS A 36 -4.31 5.93 14.24
CA CYS A 36 -3.71 6.70 15.34
C CYS A 36 -4.74 7.49 16.19
N ARG A 37 -5.99 7.63 15.71
CA ARG A 37 -7.10 8.26 16.44
C ARG A 37 -8.18 7.26 16.83
N ALA A 38 -7.85 5.98 16.92
CA ALA A 38 -8.76 4.93 17.35
C ALA A 38 -9.33 5.23 18.75
N ARG A 39 -10.62 4.94 18.93
CA ARG A 39 -11.35 5.24 20.17
C ARG A 39 -11.46 4.04 21.11
N SER A 40 -11.09 2.86 20.64
CA SER A 40 -11.09 1.62 21.41
C SER A 40 -10.15 0.59 20.78
N ALA A 41 -9.83 -0.48 21.50
CA ALA A 41 -9.05 -1.60 20.95
C ALA A 41 -9.74 -2.26 19.74
N ALA A 42 -11.07 -2.36 19.75
CA ALA A 42 -11.83 -2.89 18.61
C ALA A 42 -11.78 -1.95 17.39
N ASP A 43 -11.85 -0.63 17.60
CA ASP A 43 -11.71 0.38 16.54
C ASP A 43 -10.29 0.38 15.95
N PHE A 44 -9.27 0.25 16.79
CA PHE A 44 -7.87 0.07 16.37
C PHE A 44 -7.70 -1.17 15.51
N ILE A 45 -8.13 -2.35 15.99
CA ILE A 45 -8.03 -3.61 15.23
C ILE A 45 -8.73 -3.49 13.86
N SER A 46 -9.90 -2.85 13.81
CA SER A 46 -10.62 -2.62 12.56
C SER A 46 -9.81 -1.77 11.59
N LYS A 47 -9.32 -0.61 12.04
CA LYS A 47 -8.61 0.36 11.19
C LYS A 47 -7.23 -0.14 10.77
N ILE A 48 -6.44 -0.72 11.67
CA ILE A 48 -5.14 -1.28 11.30
C ILE A 48 -5.28 -2.47 10.33
N SER A 49 -6.40 -3.22 10.36
CA SER A 49 -6.67 -4.24 9.34
C SER A 49 -6.83 -3.63 7.94
N ILE A 50 -7.52 -2.48 7.83
CA ILE A 50 -7.64 -1.74 6.57
C ILE A 50 -6.26 -1.24 6.09
N VAL A 51 -5.40 -0.78 7.01
CA VAL A 51 -4.03 -0.35 6.65
C VAL A 51 -3.22 -1.52 6.07
N VAL A 52 -3.36 -2.72 6.64
CA VAL A 52 -2.70 -3.94 6.12
C VAL A 52 -3.21 -4.26 4.70
N GLU A 53 -4.52 -4.22 4.48
CA GLU A 53 -5.13 -4.47 3.16
C GLU A 53 -4.61 -3.47 2.10
N GLU A 54 -4.58 -2.17 2.41
CA GLU A 54 -4.09 -1.14 1.49
C GLU A 54 -2.59 -1.26 1.19
N ALA A 55 -1.79 -1.71 2.16
CA ALA A 55 -0.36 -1.93 1.99
C ALA A 55 -0.08 -3.12 1.07
N ASP A 56 -0.85 -4.20 1.23
CA ASP A 56 -0.80 -5.38 0.37
C ASP A 56 -1.27 -5.05 -1.06
N GLU A 57 -2.37 -4.31 -1.21
CA GLU A 57 -2.82 -3.83 -2.53
C GLU A 57 -1.76 -2.95 -3.21
N THR A 58 -1.08 -2.08 -2.47
CA THR A 58 0.00 -1.25 -3.02
C THR A 58 1.13 -2.10 -3.59
N LEU A 59 1.54 -3.15 -2.86
CA LEU A 59 2.56 -4.09 -3.32
C LEU A 59 2.09 -4.83 -4.58
N PHE A 60 0.86 -5.34 -4.57
CA PHE A 60 0.26 -6.01 -5.74
C PHE A 60 0.28 -5.13 -6.99
N TRP A 61 -0.05 -3.84 -6.87
CA TRP A 61 -0.01 -2.94 -8.02
C TRP A 61 1.41 -2.69 -8.54
N LEU A 62 2.41 -2.65 -7.66
CA LEU A 62 3.82 -2.54 -8.07
C LEU A 62 4.29 -3.80 -8.81
N GLU A 63 3.92 -4.98 -8.33
CA GLU A 63 4.21 -6.26 -8.99
C GLU A 63 3.53 -6.32 -10.36
N LEU A 64 2.25 -5.94 -10.45
CA LEU A 64 1.51 -5.95 -11.70
C LEU A 64 2.09 -4.97 -12.74
N LEU A 65 2.62 -3.82 -12.32
CA LEU A 65 3.32 -2.87 -13.21
C LEU A 65 4.57 -3.48 -13.84
N VAL A 66 5.30 -4.29 -13.08
CA VAL A 66 6.50 -5.01 -13.54
C VAL A 66 6.12 -6.17 -14.45
N ASP A 67 5.15 -6.99 -14.03
CA ASP A 67 4.69 -8.17 -14.79
C ASP A 67 4.07 -7.79 -16.13
N ALA A 68 3.44 -6.61 -16.20
CA ALA A 68 2.86 -6.07 -17.44
C ALA A 68 3.89 -5.37 -18.35
N ASP A 69 5.19 -5.38 -18.00
CA ASP A 69 6.27 -4.70 -18.72
C ASP A 69 6.00 -3.18 -18.92
N ILE A 70 5.27 -2.58 -17.98
CA ILE A 70 4.96 -1.14 -17.99
C ILE A 70 6.13 -0.36 -17.38
N ILE A 71 6.77 -0.93 -16.35
CA ILE A 71 7.89 -0.34 -15.62
C ILE A 71 8.96 -1.40 -15.37
N GLU A 72 10.23 -1.03 -15.53
CA GLU A 72 11.35 -1.90 -15.20
C GLU A 72 11.37 -2.21 -13.69
N SER A 73 11.54 -3.49 -13.33
CA SER A 73 11.63 -3.94 -11.92
C SER A 73 12.62 -3.12 -11.07
N ARG A 74 13.74 -2.67 -11.65
CA ARG A 74 14.73 -1.86 -10.91
C ARG A 74 14.18 -0.52 -10.40
N LEU A 75 13.12 0.01 -11.02
CA LEU A 75 12.49 1.27 -10.65
C LEU A 75 11.46 1.09 -9.52
N THR A 76 11.00 -0.14 -9.28
CA THR A 76 10.05 -0.47 -8.21
C THR A 76 10.71 -1.17 -7.02
N LEU A 77 11.92 -1.72 -7.16
CA LEU A 77 12.63 -2.48 -6.12
C LEU A 77 12.62 -1.81 -4.74
N GLU A 78 13.08 -0.56 -4.64
CA GLU A 78 13.14 0.15 -3.35
C GLU A 78 11.74 0.34 -2.75
N LEU A 79 10.74 0.66 -3.58
CA LEU A 79 9.35 0.83 -3.16
C LEU A 79 8.72 -0.49 -2.72
N SER A 80 8.98 -1.59 -3.43
CA SER A 80 8.49 -2.93 -3.06
C SER A 80 9.09 -3.40 -1.74
N VAL A 81 10.37 -3.12 -1.50
CA VAL A 81 11.02 -3.39 -0.20
C VAL A 81 10.34 -2.59 0.91
N GLU A 82 10.15 -1.29 0.73
CA GLU A 82 9.47 -0.43 1.70
C GLU A 82 8.03 -0.91 1.98
N CYS A 83 7.27 -1.26 0.93
CA CYS A 83 5.91 -1.79 1.08
C CYS A 83 5.90 -3.09 1.89
N HIS A 84 6.84 -4.00 1.65
CA HIS A 84 6.97 -5.22 2.46
C HIS A 84 7.33 -4.93 3.92
N GLU A 85 8.20 -3.97 4.20
CA GLU A 85 8.54 -3.57 5.57
C GLU A 85 7.32 -3.01 6.30
N LEU A 86 6.58 -2.11 5.65
CA LEU A 86 5.33 -1.57 6.18
C LEU A 86 4.29 -2.65 6.43
N LEU A 87 4.10 -3.58 5.47
CA LEU A 87 3.17 -4.70 5.61
C LEU A 87 3.52 -5.57 6.82
N LYS A 88 4.81 -5.85 7.05
CA LYS A 88 5.29 -6.58 8.24
C LYS A 88 4.99 -5.82 9.53
N ILE A 89 5.26 -4.51 9.57
CA ILE A 89 5.01 -3.67 10.75
C ILE A 89 3.52 -3.65 11.11
N PHE A 90 2.65 -3.41 10.13
CA PHE A 90 1.21 -3.32 10.37
C PHE A 90 0.59 -4.69 10.71
N SER A 91 1.05 -5.76 10.06
CA SER A 91 0.62 -7.13 10.37
C SER A 91 1.02 -7.55 11.79
N ALA A 92 2.24 -7.23 12.23
CA ALA A 92 2.69 -7.48 13.59
C ALA A 92 1.90 -6.67 14.64
N SER A 93 1.59 -5.41 14.32
CA SER A 93 0.76 -4.54 15.16
C SER A 93 -0.66 -5.11 15.32
N LEU A 94 -1.27 -5.55 14.21
CA LEU A 94 -2.59 -6.19 14.20
C LEU A 94 -2.60 -7.48 15.02
N ALA A 95 -1.60 -8.35 14.83
CA ALA A 95 -1.47 -9.60 15.56
C ALA A 95 -1.34 -9.37 17.07
N THR A 96 -0.51 -8.41 17.47
CA THR A 96 -0.30 -8.03 18.87
C THR A 96 -1.59 -7.48 19.49
N ALA A 97 -2.32 -6.61 18.78
CA ALA A 97 -3.58 -6.06 19.28
C ALA A 97 -4.69 -7.11 19.42
N LYS A 98 -4.75 -8.08 18.50
CA LYS A 98 -5.69 -9.21 18.59
C LYS A 98 -5.38 -10.14 19.76
N ALA A 99 -4.10 -10.37 20.07
CA ALA A 99 -3.68 -11.23 21.17
C ALA A 99 -3.94 -10.62 22.55
N ASN A 100 -3.91 -9.29 22.67
CA ASN A 100 -4.12 -8.55 23.92
C ASN A 100 -5.59 -8.14 24.15
N ARG A 101 -6.54 -8.72 23.41
CA ARG A 101 -7.97 -8.38 23.49
C ARG A 101 -8.72 -9.22 24.52
#